data_AF-A0A969XI10-F1
#
_entry.id   AF-A0A969XI10-F1
#
_cell.length_a   1.000
_cell.length_b   1.000
_cell.length_c   1.000
_cell.angle_alpha   90.00
_cell.angle_beta   90.00
_cell.angle_gamma   90.00
#
_symmetry.space_group_name_H-M   'P 1'
#
loop_
_entity.id
_entity.type
_entity.pdbx_description
1 polymer ?
#
loop_
_entity_poly.entity_id
_entity_poly.type
_entity_poly.pdbx_seq_one_letter_code
_entity_poly.pdbx_strand_id
1 'polypeptide(L)'
;MVTGERVGGLRDTVITGFGAYASVRTARWNYHAPWMPVASGNARPPELYDRETDPDELHNVIDQHPDVAAELQAVLDERVAGFVHDTEPTISTPAAVPGVDWSPRHSKGQ
;
A
#
# COMPACT_ATOMS: atom_id res chain seq x y z
N MET A 1 2.72 -5.92 30.19
CA MET A 1 1.25 -5.80 30.38
C MET A 1 0.74 -4.75 29.41
N VAL A 2 -0.16 -5.11 28.51
CA VAL A 2 -0.88 -4.17 27.65
C VAL A 2 -2.25 -3.97 28.30
N THR A 3 -2.55 -2.74 28.71
CA THR A 3 -3.86 -2.36 29.27
C THR A 3 -4.89 -2.42 28.16
N GLY A 4 -5.86 -3.34 28.30
CA GLY A 4 -6.79 -3.77 27.26
C GLY A 4 -7.88 -2.77 26.87
N GLU A 5 -7.59 -1.47 26.80
CA GLU A 5 -8.55 -0.48 26.32
C GLU A 5 -7.95 0.33 25.17
N ARG A 6 -8.19 -0.16 23.95
CA ARG A 6 -8.20 0.67 22.73
C ARG A 6 -9.61 0.58 22.17
N VAL A 7 -10.43 1.57 22.49
CA VAL A 7 -11.70 1.79 21.80
C VAL A 7 -11.34 2.48 20.49
N GLY A 8 -11.38 1.73 19.38
CA GLY A 8 -10.98 2.20 18.06
C GLY A 8 -9.52 1.86 17.72
N GLY A 9 -9.32 1.20 16.58
CA GLY A 9 -7.99 1.00 16.00
C GLY A 9 -7.36 2.36 15.66
N LEU A 10 -6.03 2.45 15.67
CA LEU A 10 -5.31 3.71 15.42
C LEU A 10 -5.60 4.34 14.04
N ARG A 11 -6.22 3.59 13.11
CA ARG A 11 -6.57 4.03 11.76
C ARG A 11 -7.89 3.43 11.33
N ASP A 12 -8.73 4.24 10.70
CA ASP A 12 -9.98 3.82 10.06
C ASP A 12 -9.74 3.06 8.74
N THR A 13 -8.52 3.16 8.19
CA THR A 13 -8.11 2.57 6.92
C THR A 13 -6.76 1.85 7.03
N VAL A 14 -6.69 0.67 6.41
CA VAL A 14 -5.46 -0.12 6.21
C VAL A 14 -5.14 -0.14 4.72
N ILE A 15 -3.89 0.15 4.36
CA ILE A 15 -3.41 0.07 2.97
C ILE A 15 -2.33 -1.00 2.89
N THR A 16 -2.50 -1.99 2.02
CA THR A 16 -1.52 -3.06 1.76
C THR A 16 -1.17 -3.09 0.29
N GLY A 17 0.12 -3.14 -0.05
CA GLY A 17 0.59 -3.23 -1.43
C GLY A 17 1.22 -4.59 -1.74
N PHE A 18 1.00 -5.09 -2.97
CA PHE A 18 1.72 -6.24 -3.54
C PHE A 18 2.01 -5.98 -5.02
N GLY A 19 3.30 -5.93 -5.37
CA GLY A 19 3.71 -5.51 -6.71
C GLY A 19 3.14 -4.13 -7.05
N ALA A 20 2.49 -4.01 -8.21
CA ALA A 20 1.89 -2.75 -8.68
C ALA A 20 0.47 -2.50 -8.14
N TYR A 21 -0.10 -3.38 -7.32
CA TYR A 21 -1.47 -3.27 -6.81
C TYR A 21 -1.51 -3.02 -5.31
N ALA A 22 -2.55 -2.33 -4.88
CA ALA A 22 -2.83 -2.05 -3.48
C ALA A 22 -4.29 -2.37 -3.14
N SER A 23 -4.50 -2.72 -1.88
CA SER A 23 -5.80 -2.85 -1.24
C SER A 23 -5.94 -1.71 -0.22
N VAL A 24 -6.99 -0.90 -0.37
CA VAL A 24 -7.44 0.09 0.62
C VAL A 24 -8.64 -0.50 1.34
N ARG A 25 -8.48 -0.79 2.62
CA ARG A 25 -9.46 -1.52 3.42
C ARG A 25 -9.95 -0.70 4.59
N THR A 26 -11.27 -0.56 4.69
CA THR A 26 -11.96 -0.02 5.86
C THR A 26 -12.71 -1.15 6.58
N ALA A 27 -13.52 -0.81 7.58
CA ALA A 27 -14.39 -1.78 8.25
C ALA A 27 -15.30 -2.51 7.24
N ARG A 28 -15.93 -1.74 6.35
CA ARG A 28 -16.94 -2.22 5.39
C ARG A 28 -16.38 -2.48 4.00
N TRP A 29 -15.43 -1.68 3.52
CA TRP A 29 -15.03 -1.73 2.10
C TRP A 29 -13.63 -2.30 1.93
N ASN A 30 -13.41 -3.00 0.82
CA ASN A 30 -12.08 -3.30 0.31
C ASN A 30 -11.98 -2.93 -1.16
N TYR A 31 -11.09 -1.99 -1.46
CA TYR A 31 -10.85 -1.47 -2.79
C TYR A 31 -9.49 -1.93 -3.30
N HIS A 32 -9.47 -2.60 -4.45
CA HIS A 32 -8.26 -3.07 -5.11
C HIS A 32 -8.00 -2.23 -6.35
N ALA A 33 -6.81 -1.62 -6.43
CA ALA A 33 -6.42 -0.81 -7.58
C ALA A 33 -4.90 -0.82 -7.81
N PRO A 34 -4.44 -0.56 -9.05
CA PRO A 34 -3.04 -0.28 -9.29
C PRO A 34 -2.63 1.02 -8.58
N TRP A 35 -1.49 1.01 -7.87
CA TRP A 35 -0.91 2.22 -7.24
C TRP A 35 0.29 2.77 -8.01
N MET A 36 0.75 2.02 -9.01
CA MET A 36 1.84 2.42 -9.92
C MET A 36 1.60 1.79 -11.32
N PRO A 37 2.30 2.28 -12.37
CA PRO A 37 2.13 1.75 -13.72
C PRO A 37 2.41 0.24 -13.82
N VAL A 38 1.53 -0.49 -14.52
CA VAL A 38 1.69 -1.92 -14.79
C VAL A 38 2.39 -2.11 -16.14
N ALA A 39 3.60 -2.70 -16.11
CA ALA A 39 4.51 -2.76 -17.26
C ALA A 39 3.98 -3.50 -18.50
N SER A 40 3.03 -4.42 -18.34
CA SER A 40 2.51 -5.29 -19.40
C SER A 40 1.28 -4.72 -20.12
N GLY A 41 0.82 -3.51 -19.79
CA GLY A 41 -0.34 -2.86 -20.43
C GLY A 41 -1.70 -3.52 -20.13
N ASN A 42 -1.72 -4.73 -19.58
CA ASN A 42 -2.92 -5.45 -19.15
C ASN A 42 -3.13 -5.27 -17.64
N ALA A 43 -3.37 -4.02 -17.22
CA ALA A 43 -3.74 -3.75 -15.84
C ALA A 43 -5.15 -4.30 -15.58
N ARG A 44 -5.31 -5.03 -14.47
CA ARG A 44 -6.63 -5.41 -13.95
C ARG A 44 -7.38 -4.11 -13.60
N PRO A 45 -8.64 -3.97 -14.03
CA PRO A 45 -9.45 -2.82 -13.62
C PRO A 45 -9.62 -2.80 -12.10
N PRO A 46 -9.87 -1.63 -11.50
CA PRO A 46 -10.16 -1.56 -10.08
C PRO A 46 -11.42 -2.36 -9.70
N GLU A 47 -11.44 -2.88 -8.48
CA GLU A 47 -12.57 -3.64 -7.95
C GLU A 47 -12.89 -3.18 -6.52
N LEU A 48 -14.16 -3.26 -6.16
CA LEU A 48 -14.68 -2.86 -4.86
C LEU A 48 -15.55 -3.98 -4.28
N TYR A 49 -15.33 -4.34 -3.03
CA TYR A 49 -16.10 -5.37 -2.33
C TYR A 49 -16.72 -4.81 -1.05
N ASP A 50 -18.01 -5.09 -0.84
CA ASP A 50 -18.72 -4.80 0.42
C ASP A 50 -18.56 -5.97 1.39
N ARG A 51 -17.68 -5.84 2.37
CA ARG A 51 -17.35 -6.90 3.32
C ARG A 51 -18.40 -7.13 4.40
N GLU A 52 -19.39 -6.24 4.54
CA GLU A 52 -20.53 -6.48 5.43
C GLU A 52 -21.50 -7.49 4.82
N THR A 53 -21.69 -7.44 3.50
CA THR A 53 -22.63 -8.31 2.78
C THR A 53 -21.94 -9.45 2.02
N ASP A 54 -20.66 -9.30 1.71
CA ASP A 54 -19.80 -10.24 0.97
C ASP A 54 -18.44 -10.40 1.68
N PRO A 55 -18.40 -11.06 2.85
CA PRO A 55 -17.18 -11.18 3.66
C PRO A 55 -16.06 -11.97 2.97
N ASP A 56 -16.41 -12.80 1.98
CA ASP A 56 -15.49 -13.60 1.17
C ASP A 56 -14.97 -12.87 -0.08
N GLU A 57 -15.41 -11.62 -0.32
CA GLU A 57 -14.93 -10.74 -1.41
C GLU A 57 -15.07 -11.38 -2.81
N LEU A 58 -16.21 -11.99 -3.08
CA LEU A 58 -16.50 -12.71 -4.33
C LEU A 58 -17.21 -11.85 -5.38
N HIS A 59 -17.81 -10.73 -4.98
CA HIS A 59 -18.69 -9.92 -5.81
C HIS A 59 -18.16 -8.49 -5.95
N ASN A 60 -17.61 -8.17 -7.12
CA ASN A 60 -17.22 -6.80 -7.44
C ASN A 60 -18.46 -5.91 -7.60
N VAL A 61 -18.59 -4.89 -6.77
CA VAL A 61 -19.72 -3.95 -6.73
C VAL A 61 -19.32 -2.52 -7.13
N ILE A 62 -18.17 -2.33 -7.79
CA ILE A 62 -17.64 -0.99 -8.12
C ILE A 62 -18.61 -0.14 -8.94
N ASP A 63 -19.32 -0.72 -9.91
CA ASP A 63 -20.29 0.00 -10.75
C ASP A 63 -21.53 0.46 -9.97
N GLN A 64 -21.80 -0.16 -8.82
CA GLN A 64 -22.94 0.14 -7.95
C GLN A 64 -22.60 1.22 -6.92
N HIS A 65 -21.32 1.35 -6.57
CA HIS A 65 -20.80 2.30 -5.57
C HIS A 65 -19.59 3.08 -6.10
N PRO A 66 -19.73 3.83 -7.22
CA PRO A 66 -18.63 4.56 -7.84
C PRO A 66 -18.10 5.71 -6.96
N ASP A 67 -18.95 6.27 -6.10
CA ASP A 67 -18.62 7.28 -5.10
C ASP A 67 -17.64 6.74 -4.05
N VAL A 68 -17.91 5.55 -3.52
CA VAL A 68 -17.03 4.87 -2.56
C VAL A 68 -15.68 4.54 -3.20
N ALA A 69 -15.70 4.06 -4.45
CA ALA A 69 -14.46 3.76 -5.16
C ALA A 69 -13.60 5.03 -5.37
N ALA A 70 -14.22 6.16 -5.69
CA ALA A 70 -13.52 7.43 -5.86
C ALA A 70 -12.91 7.94 -4.54
N GLU A 71 -13.63 7.81 -3.42
CA GLU A 71 -13.11 8.16 -2.10
C GLU A 71 -11.88 7.31 -1.73
N LEU A 72 -11.97 5.99 -1.92
CA LEU A 72 -10.89 5.07 -1.59
C LEU A 72 -9.68 5.22 -2.54
N GLN A 73 -9.91 5.58 -3.81
CA GLN A 73 -8.84 5.96 -4.73
C GLN A 73 -8.13 7.23 -4.25
N ALA A 74 -8.85 8.25 -3.79
CA ALA A 74 -8.24 9.47 -3.26
C ALA A 74 -7.36 9.18 -2.02
N VAL A 75 -7.80 8.27 -1.15
CA VAL A 75 -7.01 7.81 0.00
C VAL A 75 -5.72 7.10 -0.45
N LEU A 76 -5.80 6.28 -1.51
CA LEU A 76 -4.63 5.63 -2.09
C LEU A 76 -3.65 6.66 -2.67
N ASP A 77 -4.17 7.62 -3.44
CA ASP A 77 -3.37 8.65 -4.10
C ASP A 77 -2.65 9.55 -3.09
N GLU A 78 -3.35 9.97 -2.02
CA GLU A 78 -2.75 10.74 -0.93
C GLU A 78 -1.61 9.95 -0.26
N ARG A 79 -1.80 8.65 -0.03
CA ARG A 79 -0.77 7.80 0.57
C ARG A 79 0.45 7.66 -0.35
N VAL A 80 0.25 7.52 -1.66
CA VAL A 80 1.30 7.33 -2.66
C VAL A 80 2.07 8.62 -2.92
N ALA A 81 1.42 9.78 -2.88
CA ALA A 81 2.09 11.07 -3.08
C ALA A 81 3.27 11.30 -2.14
N GLY A 82 3.21 10.75 -0.91
CA GLY A 82 4.29 10.78 0.06
C GLY A 82 5.51 9.93 -0.29
N PHE A 83 5.38 8.92 -1.16
CA PHE A 83 6.49 8.07 -1.60
C PHE A 83 7.23 8.62 -2.82
N VAL A 84 6.57 9.46 -3.64
CA VAL A 84 7.17 10.03 -4.87
C VAL A 84 8.21 11.12 -4.56
N HIS A 85 8.18 11.69 -3.35
CA HIS A 85 9.06 12.80 -2.96
C HIS A 85 10.39 12.38 -2.31
N ASP A 86 10.60 11.09 -2.01
CA ASP A 86 11.84 10.57 -1.41
C ASP A 86 12.78 10.03 -2.50
N THR A 87 13.19 10.93 -3.40
CA THR A 87 14.22 10.61 -4.42
C THR A 87 15.64 10.84 -3.92
N GLU A 88 15.80 11.34 -2.69
CA GLU A 88 17.10 11.30 -2.02
C GLU A 88 17.22 9.98 -1.24
N PRO A 89 18.22 9.14 -1.54
CA PRO A 89 18.47 7.96 -0.73
C PRO A 89 18.96 8.45 0.64
N THR A 90 18.06 8.53 1.62
CA THR A 90 18.45 8.66 3.03
C THR A 90 19.05 7.33 3.46
N ILE A 91 20.29 7.06 3.03
CA ILE A 91 21.17 6.05 3.62
C ILE A 91 21.72 6.66 4.90
N SER A 92 20.84 6.98 5.84
CA SER A 92 21.22 7.12 7.24
C SER A 92 20.69 5.91 7.95
N THR A 93 21.37 4.77 7.76
CA THR A 93 21.21 3.64 8.65
C THR A 93 22.03 3.94 9.89
N PRO A 94 21.43 4.25 11.06
CA PRO A 94 22.19 4.55 12.27
C PRO A 94 22.88 3.31 12.87
N ALA A 95 22.76 2.15 12.23
CA ALA A 95 23.40 0.91 12.64
C ALA A 95 24.67 0.63 11.79
N ALA A 96 25.64 1.55 11.82
CA ALA A 96 27.01 1.16 11.48
C ALA A 96 27.49 0.19 12.57
N VAL A 97 27.50 -1.11 12.28
CA VAL A 97 28.09 -2.12 13.18
C VAL A 97 29.59 -1.82 13.26
N PRO A 98 30.17 -1.56 14.45
CA PRO A 98 31.60 -1.25 14.56
C PRO A 98 32.45 -2.37 13.95
N GLY A 99 33.31 -2.03 12.99
CA GLY A 99 34.24 -2.97 12.35
C GLY A 99 33.81 -3.54 10.99
N VAL A 100 32.64 -3.18 10.46
CA VAL A 100 32.22 -3.59 9.11
C VAL A 100 32.44 -2.45 8.12
N ASP A 101 33.29 -2.70 7.12
CA ASP A 101 33.45 -1.80 5.96
C ASP A 101 32.36 -2.10 4.93
N TRP A 102 31.44 -1.15 4.77
CA TRP A 102 30.31 -1.20 3.84
C TRP A 102 30.64 -0.59 2.47
N SER A 103 31.90 -0.24 2.22
CA SER A 103 32.31 0.35 0.94
C SER A 103 32.06 -0.63 -0.21
N PRO A 104 31.44 -0.19 -1.33
CA PRO A 104 31.22 -1.04 -2.48
C PRO A 104 32.57 -1.53 -3.03
N ARG A 105 32.75 -2.85 -3.08
CA ARG A 105 33.95 -3.46 -3.66
C ARG A 105 33.89 -3.31 -5.17
N HIS A 106 34.70 -2.42 -5.73
CA HIS A 106 34.96 -2.41 -7.17
C HIS A 106 35.76 -3.65 -7.56
N SER A 107 35.13 -4.62 -8.22
CA SER A 107 35.85 -5.69 -8.91
C SER A 107 36.49 -5.10 -10.17
N LYS A 108 37.82 -4.96 -10.18
CA LYS A 108 38.57 -4.80 -11.43
C LYS A 108 38.70 -6.19 -12.08
N GLY A 109 38.03 -6.38 -13.21
CA GLY A 109 38.27 -7.52 -14.09
C GLY A 109 39.67 -7.49 -14.68
N GLN A 110 40.27 -8.67 -14.85
CA GLN A 110 41.48 -8.90 -15.66
C GLN A 110 41.14 -8.97 -17.13
#